data_AF-A0AAD0PVW4-F1
#
_entry.id   AF-A0AAD0PVW4-F1
#
_cell.length_a   1.000
_cell.length_b   1.000
_cell.length_c   1.000
_cell.angle_alpha   90.00
_cell.angle_beta   90.00
_cell.angle_gamma   90.00
#
_symmetry.space_group_name_H-M   'P 1'
#
loop_
_entity.id
_entity.type
_entity.pdbx_description
1 polymer ?
#
loop_
_entity_poly.entity_id
_entity_poly.type
_entity_poly.pdbx_seq_one_letter_code
_entity_poly.pdbx_strand_id
1 'polypeptide(L)'
;MSNERGNCIGCGRELTHLDDDPNRTCGPTCKRCLAEQEHDFDADPDAKFSETGERIVEPVALQSAATNPIQDALKQIKALPQRQDGVNDQLRDLRVIANHFGLYDAADAIREMLAKR
;
A
#
# COMPACT_ATOMS: atom_id res chain seq x y z
N MET A 1 -34.93 -16.53 25.84
CA MET A 1 -33.90 -16.31 24.80
C MET A 1 -33.16 -15.06 25.21
N SER A 2 -31.93 -15.22 25.69
CA SER A 2 -31.16 -14.19 26.39
C SER A 2 -30.72 -13.11 25.39
N ASN A 3 -31.41 -11.96 25.37
CA ASN A 3 -30.92 -10.76 24.70
C ASN A 3 -29.80 -10.15 25.54
N GLU A 4 -28.60 -10.68 25.39
CA GLU A 4 -27.38 -10.09 25.93
C GLU A 4 -27.18 -8.74 25.25
N ARG A 5 -27.21 -7.67 26.04
CA ARG A 5 -27.33 -6.25 25.63
C ARG A 5 -26.15 -5.67 24.82
N GLY A 6 -25.37 -6.53 24.18
CA GLY A 6 -24.22 -6.17 23.38
C GLY A 6 -24.02 -7.04 22.16
N ASN A 7 -25.01 -7.87 21.74
CA ASN A 7 -24.82 -8.78 20.62
C ASN A 7 -25.58 -8.31 19.38
N CYS A 8 -24.99 -8.54 18.21
CA CYS A 8 -25.61 -8.29 16.91
C CYS A 8 -26.88 -9.14 16.75
N ILE A 9 -28.00 -8.52 16.37
CA ILE A 9 -29.26 -9.23 16.15
C ILE A 9 -29.21 -10.22 14.97
N GLY A 10 -28.39 -9.94 13.95
CA GLY A 10 -28.29 -10.77 12.75
C GLY A 10 -27.42 -12.01 12.94
N CYS A 11 -26.26 -11.88 13.59
CA CYS A 11 -25.27 -12.94 13.70
C CYS A 11 -24.90 -13.37 15.13
N GLY A 12 -25.51 -12.75 16.15
CA GLY A 12 -25.29 -13.08 17.56
C GLY A 12 -23.93 -12.69 18.13
N ARG A 13 -23.08 -12.01 17.36
CA ARG A 13 -21.71 -11.64 17.77
C ARG A 13 -21.69 -10.46 18.73
N GLU A 14 -20.82 -10.52 19.74
CA GLU A 14 -20.55 -9.41 20.66
C GLU A 14 -20.02 -8.17 19.91
N LEU A 15 -20.72 -7.05 20.06
CA LEU A 15 -20.41 -5.74 19.53
C LEU A 15 -19.52 -5.00 20.52
N THR A 16 -18.29 -4.71 20.11
CA THR A 16 -17.33 -3.93 20.90
C THR A 16 -17.69 -2.44 20.99
N HIS A 17 -18.62 -1.97 20.15
CA HIS A 17 -19.14 -0.61 20.14
C HIS A 17 -20.66 -0.68 19.93
N LEU A 18 -21.45 -0.14 20.85
CA LEU A 18 -22.89 0.07 20.66
C LEU A 18 -23.07 1.15 19.58
N ASP A 19 -23.96 0.89 18.63
CA ASP A 19 -24.10 1.72 17.42
C ASP A 19 -24.45 3.18 17.69
N ASP A 20 -23.86 4.07 16.90
CA ASP A 20 -24.15 5.50 16.78
C ASP A 20 -25.45 5.72 15.96
N ASP A 21 -26.52 4.95 16.17
CA ASP A 21 -27.83 5.22 15.58
C ASP A 21 -28.63 6.16 16.53
N PRO A 22 -28.61 7.48 16.30
CA PRO A 22 -29.36 8.42 17.13
C PRO A 22 -30.89 8.22 17.03
N ASN A 23 -31.38 7.56 15.97
CA ASN A 23 -32.81 7.38 15.71
C ASN A 23 -33.34 5.99 16.09
N ARG A 24 -32.48 5.04 16.50
CA ARG A 24 -32.83 3.66 16.88
C ARG A 24 -33.76 2.96 15.89
N THR A 25 -33.60 3.26 14.62
CA THR A 25 -34.40 2.67 13.54
C THR A 25 -33.95 1.25 13.23
N CYS A 26 -32.67 0.94 13.46
CA CYS A 26 -32.11 -0.38 13.35
C CYS A 26 -31.64 -0.82 14.74
N GLY A 27 -31.96 -2.05 15.17
CA GLY A 27 -31.43 -2.60 16.42
C GLY A 27 -29.89 -2.71 16.39
N PRO A 28 -29.24 -3.19 17.47
CA PRO A 28 -27.79 -3.37 17.47
C PRO A 28 -27.38 -4.39 16.38
N THR A 29 -26.89 -3.90 15.25
CA THR A 29 -26.43 -4.69 14.10
C THR A 29 -24.95 -4.44 13.84
N CYS A 30 -24.16 -5.46 13.54
CA CYS A 30 -22.77 -5.25 13.16
C CYS A 30 -22.67 -4.73 11.71
N LYS A 31 -21.58 -4.01 11.42
CA LYS A 31 -21.31 -3.43 10.09
C LYS A 31 -21.35 -4.44 8.96
N ARG A 32 -20.96 -5.70 9.21
CA ARG A 32 -21.09 -6.80 8.24
C ARG A 32 -22.54 -7.07 7.86
N CYS A 33 -23.42 -7.26 8.85
CA CYS A 33 -24.84 -7.56 8.60
C CYS A 33 -25.60 -6.36 8.03
N LEU A 34 -25.16 -5.14 8.32
CA LEU A 34 -25.69 -3.94 7.69
C LEU A 34 -25.28 -3.87 6.21
N ALA A 35 -24.01 -4.12 5.90
CA ALA A 35 -23.52 -4.19 4.52
C ALA A 35 -24.20 -5.30 3.69
N GLU A 36 -24.49 -6.46 4.30
CA GLU A 36 -25.27 -7.53 3.66
C GLU A 36 -26.71 -7.10 3.36
N GLN A 37 -27.37 -6.33 4.24
CA GLN A 37 -28.74 -5.86 4.02
C GLN A 37 -28.85 -4.80 2.92
N GLU A 38 -27.83 -3.96 2.78
CA GLU A 38 -27.78 -2.93 1.73
C GLU A 38 -27.38 -3.51 0.35
N HIS A 39 -26.90 -4.75 0.30
CA HIS A 39 -26.41 -5.35 -0.94
C HIS A 39 -27.50 -6.10 -1.72
N ASP A 40 -27.50 -5.88 -3.03
CA ASP A 40 -28.37 -6.58 -3.98
C ASP A 40 -27.72 -7.89 -4.46
N PHE A 41 -28.05 -8.99 -3.78
CA PHE A 41 -27.57 -10.33 -4.13
C PHE A 41 -28.18 -10.89 -5.42
N ASP A 42 -29.26 -10.30 -5.95
CA ASP A 42 -29.77 -10.68 -7.28
C ASP A 42 -28.82 -10.19 -8.38
N ALA A 43 -28.15 -9.06 -8.16
CA ALA A 43 -27.14 -8.52 -9.08
C ALA A 43 -25.76 -9.18 -8.89
N ASP A 44 -25.33 -9.40 -7.64
CA ASP A 44 -24.02 -9.95 -7.29
C ASP A 44 -24.14 -11.05 -6.21
N PRO A 45 -24.51 -12.30 -6.57
CA PRO A 45 -24.80 -13.36 -5.60
C PRO A 45 -23.58 -13.85 -4.80
N ASP A 46 -22.37 -13.64 -5.31
CA ASP A 46 -21.12 -14.13 -4.72
C ASP A 46 -20.42 -13.11 -3.79
N ALA A 47 -21.04 -11.95 -3.53
CA ALA A 47 -20.44 -10.93 -2.68
C ALA A 47 -20.31 -11.40 -1.22
N LYS A 48 -19.11 -11.27 -0.65
CA LYS A 48 -18.81 -11.54 0.76
C LYS A 48 -18.35 -10.26 1.43
N PHE A 49 -18.75 -10.03 2.67
CA PHE A 49 -18.39 -8.83 3.44
C PHE A 49 -17.52 -9.19 4.65
N SER A 50 -16.52 -8.37 4.92
CA SER A 50 -15.62 -8.48 6.06
C SER A 50 -16.32 -8.02 7.34
N GLU A 51 -15.68 -8.23 8.48
CA GLU A 51 -16.19 -7.81 9.79
C GLU A 51 -16.35 -6.29 9.92
N THR A 52 -15.61 -5.52 9.11
CA THR A 52 -15.68 -4.06 9.05
C THR A 52 -16.77 -3.55 8.10
N GLY A 53 -17.43 -4.44 7.34
CA GLY A 53 -18.41 -4.10 6.31
C GLY A 53 -17.82 -3.87 4.92
N GLU A 54 -16.53 -4.11 4.72
CA GLU A 54 -15.87 -3.97 3.40
C GLU A 54 -16.07 -5.23 2.55
N ARG A 55 -16.23 -5.08 1.22
CA ARG A 55 -16.34 -6.23 0.31
C ARG A 55 -15.03 -7.01 0.29
N ILE A 56 -15.09 -8.30 0.61
CA ILE A 56 -13.99 -9.24 0.43
C ILE A 56 -13.91 -9.55 -1.06
N VAL A 57 -13.09 -8.80 -1.79
CA VAL A 57 -12.61 -9.25 -3.09
C VAL A 57 -11.70 -10.42 -2.78
N GLU A 58 -12.08 -11.65 -3.15
CA GLU A 58 -11.18 -12.78 -3.05
C GLU A 58 -9.88 -12.37 -3.74
N PRO A 59 -8.74 -12.33 -3.01
CA PRO A 59 -7.50 -11.92 -3.61
C PRO A 59 -7.24 -12.94 -4.70
N VAL A 60 -7.37 -12.52 -5.97
CA VAL A 60 -6.90 -13.29 -7.11
C VAL A 60 -5.49 -13.67 -6.73
N ALA A 61 -5.30 -14.95 -6.41
CA ALA A 61 -4.03 -15.44 -5.96
C ALA A 61 -3.03 -15.05 -7.05
N LEU A 62 -2.17 -14.07 -6.74
CA LEU A 62 -0.95 -13.86 -7.49
C LEU A 62 -0.20 -15.18 -7.35
N GLN A 63 -0.40 -16.06 -8.33
CA GLN A 63 0.24 -17.36 -8.42
C GLN A 63 1.74 -17.10 -8.54
N SER A 64 2.41 -16.98 -7.39
CA SER A 64 3.85 -16.80 -7.26
C SER A 64 4.58 -18.14 -7.44
N ALA A 65 4.11 -18.94 -8.40
CA ALA A 65 4.55 -20.30 -8.63
C ALA A 65 4.75 -20.55 -10.13
N ALA A 66 5.68 -19.81 -10.75
CA ALA A 66 6.49 -20.26 -11.88
C ALA A 66 7.44 -19.12 -12.29
N THR A 67 8.74 -19.41 -12.30
CA THR A 67 9.79 -18.72 -13.08
C THR A 67 9.55 -17.23 -13.29
N ASN A 68 10.07 -16.37 -12.41
CA ASN A 68 10.03 -14.92 -12.62
C ASN A 68 10.64 -14.62 -14.00
N PRO A 69 9.83 -14.34 -15.04
CA PRO A 69 10.38 -14.16 -16.40
C PRO A 69 11.33 -12.96 -16.42
N ILE A 70 11.09 -12.02 -15.50
CA ILE A 70 11.96 -10.89 -15.20
C ILE A 70 13.33 -11.36 -14.69
N GLN A 71 13.42 -12.30 -13.76
CA GLN A 71 14.72 -12.77 -13.25
C GLN A 71 15.51 -13.55 -14.30
N ASP A 72 14.82 -14.33 -15.14
CA ASP A 72 15.48 -15.05 -16.22
C ASP A 72 15.88 -14.14 -17.38
N ALA A 73 15.10 -13.10 -17.69
CA ALA A 73 15.49 -12.03 -18.60
C ALA A 73 16.68 -11.21 -18.07
N LEU A 74 16.71 -10.91 -16.76
CA LEU A 74 17.82 -10.19 -16.13
C LEU A 74 19.15 -10.98 -16.20
N LYS A 75 19.11 -12.31 -16.07
CA LYS A 75 20.31 -13.17 -16.22
C LYS A 75 20.87 -13.19 -17.64
N GLN A 76 20.05 -12.91 -18.66
CA GLN A 76 20.49 -12.83 -20.06
C GLN A 76 21.19 -11.51 -20.38
N ILE A 77 20.97 -10.47 -19.57
CA ILE A 77 21.67 -9.20 -19.71
C ILE A 77 23.10 -9.41 -19.22
N LYS A 78 24.07 -9.28 -20.14
CA LYS A 78 25.50 -9.28 -19.77
C LYS A 78 25.72 -8.14 -18.79
N ALA A 79 26.01 -8.48 -17.53
CA ALA A 79 26.38 -7.49 -16.52
C ALA A 79 27.60 -6.72 -17.04
N LEU A 80 27.37 -5.46 -17.40
CA LEU A 80 28.45 -4.52 -17.63
C LEU A 80 29.15 -4.28 -16.28
N PRO A 81 30.45 -3.94 -16.27
CA PRO A 81 31.07 -3.46 -15.06
C PRO A 81 30.23 -2.30 -14.53
N GLN A 82 29.62 -2.49 -13.37
CA GLN A 82 28.91 -1.43 -12.69
C GLN A 82 29.94 -0.34 -12.46
N ARG A 83 29.83 0.79 -13.17
CA ARG A 83 30.60 2.00 -12.87
C ARG A 83 30.12 2.50 -11.52
N GLN A 84 30.61 1.89 -10.45
CA GLN A 84 30.70 2.56 -9.16
C GLN A 84 31.81 3.60 -9.32
N ASP A 85 31.49 4.69 -10.04
CA ASP A 85 32.36 5.84 -10.05
C ASP A 85 32.47 6.30 -8.59
N GLY A 86 33.71 6.51 -8.12
CA GLY A 86 33.93 6.92 -6.75
C GLY A 86 33.19 8.23 -6.48
N VAL A 87 32.81 8.46 -5.22
CA VAL A 87 32.12 9.70 -4.81
C VAL A 87 32.84 10.96 -5.31
N ASN A 88 34.18 10.93 -5.38
CA ASN A 88 34.97 12.04 -5.89
C ASN A 88 34.76 12.30 -7.40
N ASP A 89 34.64 11.26 -8.21
CA ASP A 89 34.40 11.41 -9.65
C ASP A 89 32.96 11.89 -9.92
N GLN A 90 32.00 11.38 -9.14
CA GLN A 90 30.61 11.88 -9.16
C GLN A 90 30.53 13.37 -8.79
N LEU A 91 31.27 13.80 -7.76
CA LEU A 91 31.35 15.21 -7.36
C LEU A 91 32.04 16.07 -8.43
N ARG A 92 33.05 15.55 -9.13
CA ARG A 92 33.69 16.28 -10.24
C ARG A 92 32.71 16.53 -11.38
N ASP A 93 31.90 15.53 -11.74
CA ASP A 93 30.88 15.66 -12.78
C ASP A 93 29.78 16.66 -12.35
N LEU A 94 29.32 16.55 -11.10
CA LEU A 94 28.33 17.45 -10.53
C LEU A 94 28.80 18.91 -10.54
N ARG A 95 30.09 19.16 -10.29
CA ARG A 95 30.68 20.50 -10.37
C ARG A 95 30.64 21.08 -11.79
N VAL A 96 30.90 20.26 -12.80
CA VAL A 96 30.83 20.71 -14.21
C VAL A 96 29.40 21.09 -14.58
N ILE A 97 28.44 20.27 -14.15
CA ILE A 97 27.01 20.54 -14.34
C ILE A 97 26.60 21.83 -13.61
N ALA A 98 26.99 21.99 -12.34
CA ALA A 98 26.68 23.20 -11.56
C ALA A 98 27.20 24.49 -12.23
N ASN A 99 28.42 24.48 -12.78
CA ASN A 99 28.94 25.62 -13.54
C ASN A 99 28.13 25.88 -14.82
N HIS A 100 27.68 24.84 -15.51
CA HIS A 100 26.89 24.98 -16.73
C HIS A 100 25.52 25.63 -16.47
N PHE A 101 24.90 25.32 -15.33
CA PHE A 101 23.62 25.90 -14.91
C PHE A 101 23.77 27.24 -14.14
N GLY A 102 24.99 27.77 -13.99
CA GLY A 102 25.24 29.01 -13.24
C GLY A 102 25.06 28.88 -11.73
N LEU A 103 25.05 27.66 -11.20
CA LEU A 103 24.95 27.34 -9.77
C LEU A 103 26.35 27.43 -9.12
N TYR A 104 26.94 28.63 -9.14
CA TYR A 104 28.33 28.82 -8.71
C TYR A 104 28.55 28.50 -7.23
N ASP A 105 27.59 28.84 -6.35
CA ASP A 105 27.66 28.50 -4.92
C ASP A 105 27.75 26.98 -4.69
N ALA A 106 26.99 26.21 -5.46
CA ALA A 106 27.04 24.75 -5.40
C ALA A 106 28.37 24.23 -5.97
N ALA A 107 28.86 24.81 -7.06
CA ALA A 107 30.14 24.43 -7.66
C ALA A 107 31.33 24.68 -6.71
N ASP A 108 31.29 25.77 -5.95
CA ASP A 108 32.32 26.11 -4.96
C ASP A 108 32.23 25.22 -3.72
N ALA A 109 31.03 24.93 -3.22
CA ALA A 109 30.84 23.96 -2.14
C ALA A 109 31.39 22.57 -2.51
N ILE A 110 31.13 22.10 -3.73
CA ILE A 110 31.66 20.82 -4.23
C ILE A 110 33.19 20.86 -4.36
N ARG A 111 33.76 22.00 -4.79
CA ARG A 111 35.22 22.18 -4.86
C ARG A 111 35.86 22.10 -3.48
N GLU A 112 35.24 22.70 -2.47
CA GLU A 112 35.73 22.65 -1.10
C GLU A 112 35.65 21.22 -0.51
N MET A 113 34.58 20.48 -0.80
CA MET A 113 34.44 19.08 -0.41
C MET A 113 35.53 18.18 -1.01
N LEU A 114 35.92 18.44 -2.27
CA LEU A 114 37.02 17.73 -2.94
C LEU A 114 38.41 18.11 -2.40
N ALA A 115 38.57 19.32 -1.85
CA ALA A 115 39.84 19.81 -1.32
C ALA A 115 40.09 19.43 0.15
N LYS A 116 39.03 19.14 0.92
CA LYS A 116 39.11 18.79 2.35
C LYS A 116 39.45 17.31 2.65
N ARG A 117 39.84 16.53 1.64
CA ARG A 117 40.19 15.11 1.76
C ARG A 117 41.63 14.87 1.36
#